data_AF-A0A2M7Q9G4-F1
#
_entry.id   AF-A0A2M7Q9G4-F1
#
_cell.length_a   1.000
_cell.length_b   1.000
_cell.length_c   1.000
_cell.angle_alpha   90.00
_cell.angle_beta   90.00
_cell.angle_gamma   90.00
#
_symmetry.space_group_name_H-M   'P 1'
#
loop_
_entity.id
_entity.type
_entity.pdbx_description
1 polymer ?
#
loop_
_entity_poly.entity_id
_entity_poly.type
_entity_poly.pdbx_seq_one_letter_code
_entity_poly.pdbx_strand_id
1 'polypeptide(L)'
;MRSPFESISGLLRPSDSRRLAVLFALVTLLAIVSVLFLGPWKMLGVIAGLLIAWLLLFRPEAMVMALAVYTPLEPFLLKFVPDELYIFARYLPELLVYGLVAVAVLRVLSRCRELTSTPIDLPFAFFLIVALTSLVLNAVPWFSGLLGLRQIVRFMLMFFAVVYLEPERKFVRRLVLVMFGVVVFESVLGIVQSFVGAPLDELLIPSEQRFYESIQLTSGTEQTWSPGTRIFATMGRYDQLGTFLSFFGLMAVG
;
A
#
# COMPACT_ATOMS: atom_id res chain seq x y z
N MET A 1 -32.95 39.55 -27.80
CA MET A 1 -32.38 38.28 -27.29
C MET A 1 -30.95 38.17 -27.79
N ARG A 2 -29.95 38.50 -26.95
CA ARG A 2 -28.52 38.27 -27.23
C ARG A 2 -28.15 36.91 -26.66
N SER A 3 -27.49 36.07 -27.46
CA SER A 3 -27.19 34.68 -27.10
C SER A 3 -26.14 34.59 -25.97
N PRO A 4 -26.23 33.59 -25.07
CA PRO A 4 -25.28 33.40 -23.97
C PRO A 4 -23.87 32.97 -24.41
N PHE A 5 -23.63 32.81 -25.72
CA PHE A 5 -22.33 32.39 -26.27
C PHE A 5 -21.33 33.53 -26.51
N GLU A 6 -21.76 34.80 -26.51
CA GLU A 6 -20.83 35.95 -26.64
C GLU A 6 -20.06 36.26 -25.34
N SER A 7 -20.46 35.68 -24.20
CA SER A 7 -19.81 35.92 -22.91
C SER A 7 -18.54 35.07 -22.67
N ILE A 8 -18.31 34.02 -23.47
CA ILE A 8 -17.16 33.11 -23.28
C ILE A 8 -15.97 33.51 -24.17
N SER A 9 -16.22 34.19 -25.30
CA SER A 9 -15.17 34.64 -26.22
C SER A 9 -14.40 35.88 -25.74
N GLY A 10 -14.92 36.61 -24.74
CA GLY A 10 -14.27 37.79 -24.17
C GLY A 10 -13.18 37.51 -23.12
N LEU A 11 -13.03 36.25 -22.67
CA LEU A 11 -12.08 35.87 -21.61
C LEU A 11 -10.72 35.36 -22.14
N LEU A 12 -10.59 35.15 -23.45
CA LEU A 12 -9.33 34.77 -24.11
C LEU A 12 -8.79 35.97 -24.88
N ARG A 13 -8.21 36.94 -24.15
CA ARG A 13 -7.43 38.01 -24.76
C ARG A 13 -6.16 37.43 -25.40
N PRO A 14 -5.69 37.96 -26.55
CA PRO A 14 -4.51 37.45 -27.27
C PRO A 14 -3.18 37.55 -26.48
N SER A 15 -3.16 38.21 -25.32
CA SER A 15 -2.03 38.21 -24.38
C SER A 15 -1.89 36.89 -23.60
N ASP A 16 -2.99 36.16 -23.39
CA ASP A 16 -3.00 34.94 -22.57
C ASP A 16 -2.55 33.73 -23.38
N SER A 17 -2.87 33.67 -24.67
CA SER A 17 -2.42 32.58 -25.54
C SER A 17 -0.90 32.55 -25.71
N ARG A 18 -0.24 33.71 -25.82
CA ARG A 18 1.24 33.79 -25.86
C ARG A 18 1.87 33.39 -24.53
N ARG A 19 1.30 33.79 -23.40
CA ARG A 19 1.79 33.40 -22.06
C ARG A 19 1.62 31.91 -21.83
N LEU A 20 0.49 31.34 -22.23
CA LEU A 20 0.23 29.90 -22.17
C LEU A 20 1.17 29.12 -23.10
N ALA A 21 1.43 29.60 -24.31
CA ALA A 21 2.38 28.97 -25.22
C ALA A 21 3.82 29.01 -24.69
N VAL A 22 4.24 30.11 -24.07
CA VAL A 22 5.57 30.23 -23.43
C VAL A 22 5.67 29.33 -22.20
N LEU A 23 4.64 29.29 -21.35
CA LEU A 23 4.57 28.36 -20.20
C LEU A 23 4.63 26.91 -20.66
N PHE A 24 3.86 26.56 -21.69
CA PHE A 24 3.86 25.21 -22.26
C PHE A 24 5.24 24.85 -22.81
N ALA A 25 5.84 25.71 -23.65
CA ALA A 25 7.18 25.50 -24.19
C ALA A 25 8.24 25.36 -23.10
N LEU A 26 8.15 26.15 -22.03
CA LEU A 26 9.09 26.12 -20.90
C LEU A 26 8.92 24.85 -20.05
N VAL A 27 7.68 24.40 -19.81
CA VAL A 27 7.40 23.13 -19.14
C VAL A 27 7.86 21.95 -19.98
N THR A 28 7.63 21.97 -21.30
CA THR A 28 8.10 20.94 -22.23
C THR A 28 9.61 20.89 -22.29
N LEU A 29 10.29 22.04 -22.39
CA LEU A 29 11.76 22.12 -22.39
C LEU A 29 12.33 21.59 -21.06
N LEU A 30 11.75 22.00 -19.92
CA LEU A 30 12.19 21.56 -18.61
C LEU A 30 11.94 20.06 -18.41
N ALA A 31 10.85 19.52 -18.94
CA ALA A 31 10.60 18.08 -18.96
C ALA A 31 11.63 17.33 -19.83
N ILE A 32 11.95 17.83 -21.03
CA ILE A 32 12.95 17.22 -21.92
C ILE A 32 14.34 17.22 -21.27
N VAL A 33 14.76 18.35 -20.70
CA VAL A 33 16.03 18.46 -19.97
C VAL A 33 16.04 17.50 -18.77
N SER A 34 14.93 17.41 -18.05
CA SER A 34 14.79 16.49 -16.91
C SER A 34 14.90 15.02 -17.36
N VAL A 35 14.27 14.62 -18.47
CA VAL A 35 14.40 13.26 -19.05
C VAL A 35 15.85 12.97 -19.46
N LEU A 36 16.53 13.93 -20.09
CA LEU A 36 17.89 13.74 -20.59
C LEU A 36 18.92 13.56 -19.46
N PHE A 37 18.76 14.24 -18.33
CA PHE A 37 19.68 14.13 -17.19
C PHE A 37 19.36 12.99 -16.22
N LEU A 38 18.08 12.69 -15.98
CA LEU A 38 17.66 11.65 -15.03
C LEU A 38 17.50 10.28 -15.72
N GLY A 39 17.26 10.26 -17.03
CA GLY A 39 16.84 9.07 -17.76
C GLY A 39 15.33 8.81 -17.60
N PRO A 40 14.67 8.15 -18.58
CA PRO A 40 13.22 7.98 -18.60
C PRO A 40 12.65 7.31 -17.35
N TRP A 41 13.32 6.27 -16.85
CA TRP A 41 12.88 5.48 -15.69
C TRP A 41 12.92 6.29 -14.39
N LYS A 42 13.95 7.10 -14.17
CA LYS A 42 14.05 7.94 -12.97
C LYS A 42 13.00 9.04 -13.00
N MET A 43 12.72 9.62 -14.18
CA MET A 43 11.67 10.64 -14.29
C MET A 43 10.28 10.05 -14.04
N LEU A 44 9.98 8.85 -14.55
CA LEU A 44 8.76 8.12 -14.18
C LEU A 44 8.68 7.85 -12.68
N GLY A 45 9.78 7.45 -12.05
CA GLY A 45 9.87 7.27 -10.60
C GLY A 45 9.57 8.55 -9.81
N VAL A 46 10.11 9.70 -10.25
CA VAL A 46 9.82 11.00 -9.64
C VAL A 46 8.36 11.38 -9.80
N ILE A 47 7.78 11.22 -11.00
CA ILE A 47 6.36 11.50 -11.25
C ILE A 47 5.47 10.61 -10.38
N ALA A 48 5.78 9.30 -10.31
CA ALA A 48 5.06 8.36 -9.46
C ALA A 48 5.18 8.74 -7.97
N GLY A 49 6.38 9.09 -7.51
CA GLY A 49 6.63 9.54 -6.14
C GLY A 49 5.85 10.81 -5.79
N LEU A 50 5.82 11.80 -6.69
CA LEU A 50 5.04 13.02 -6.53
C LEU A 50 3.53 12.74 -6.51
N LEU A 51 3.05 11.84 -7.38
CA LEU A 51 1.64 11.43 -7.38
C LEU A 51 1.26 10.72 -6.07
N ILE A 52 2.12 9.83 -5.59
CA ILE A 52 1.94 9.13 -4.32
C ILE A 52 1.93 10.13 -3.15
N ALA A 53 2.88 11.07 -3.11
CA ALA A 53 2.93 12.12 -2.09
C ALA A 53 1.69 13.01 -2.14
N TRP A 54 1.24 13.39 -3.34
CA TRP A 54 0.00 14.13 -3.55
C TRP A 54 -1.22 13.36 -3.02
N LEU A 55 -1.36 12.08 -3.38
CA LEU A 55 -2.44 11.23 -2.88
C LEU A 55 -2.38 11.09 -1.36
N LEU A 56 -1.20 10.89 -0.78
CA LEU A 56 -1.01 10.75 0.65
C LEU A 56 -1.47 11.99 1.43
N LEU A 57 -1.08 13.19 0.97
CA LEU A 57 -1.37 14.45 1.65
C LEU A 57 -2.82 14.91 1.43
N PHE A 58 -3.29 14.87 0.18
CA PHE A 58 -4.56 15.47 -0.21
C PHE A 58 -5.73 14.48 -0.24
N ARG A 59 -5.47 13.18 -0.39
CA ARG A 59 -6.49 12.11 -0.47
C ARG A 59 -6.07 10.86 0.32
N PRO A 60 -5.78 10.97 1.63
CA PRO A 60 -5.28 9.85 2.43
C PRO A 60 -6.24 8.64 2.45
N GLU A 61 -7.55 8.87 2.37
CA GLU A 61 -8.55 7.81 2.22
C GLU A 61 -8.31 6.95 0.97
N ALA A 62 -7.99 7.57 -0.18
CA ALA A 62 -7.69 6.85 -1.40
C ALA A 62 -6.41 6.00 -1.25
N MET A 63 -5.43 6.50 -0.49
CA MET A 63 -4.21 5.75 -0.18
C MET A 63 -4.50 4.56 0.75
N VAL A 64 -5.37 4.72 1.75
CA VAL A 64 -5.86 3.59 2.58
C VAL A 64 -6.51 2.52 1.69
N MET A 65 -7.37 2.93 0.76
CA MET A 65 -8.02 2.01 -0.18
C MET A 65 -7.01 1.30 -1.08
N ALA A 66 -6.04 2.04 -1.63
CA ALA A 66 -4.99 1.47 -2.45
C ALA A 66 -4.16 0.44 -1.67
N LEU A 67 -3.77 0.74 -0.43
CA LEU A 67 -3.04 -0.18 0.43
C LEU A 67 -3.86 -1.42 0.80
N ALA A 68 -5.16 -1.26 1.09
CA ALA A 68 -6.05 -2.36 1.43
C ALA A 68 -6.20 -3.37 0.28
N VAL A 69 -6.29 -2.88 -0.97
CA VAL A 69 -6.36 -3.73 -2.17
C VAL A 69 -4.99 -4.29 -2.54
N TYR A 70 -3.92 -3.51 -2.38
CA TYR A 70 -2.56 -3.94 -2.71
C TYR A 70 -2.08 -5.07 -1.80
N THR A 71 -2.33 -4.99 -0.48
CA THR A 71 -1.80 -5.95 0.52
C THR A 71 -2.10 -7.43 0.20
N PRO A 72 -3.35 -7.86 -0.13
CA PRO A 72 -3.63 -9.26 -0.49
C PRO A 72 -3.00 -9.70 -1.81
N LEU A 73 -2.73 -8.75 -2.72
CA LEU A 73 -2.11 -8.98 -4.03
C LEU A 73 -0.58 -8.83 -3.99
N GLU A 74 -0.03 -8.30 -2.89
CA GLU A 74 1.37 -7.89 -2.76
C GLU A 74 2.34 -9.03 -3.12
N PRO A 75 2.21 -10.26 -2.60
CA PRO A 75 3.15 -11.34 -2.90
C PRO A 75 3.20 -11.69 -4.39
N PHE A 76 2.04 -11.65 -5.06
CA PHE A 76 1.94 -11.89 -6.49
C PHE A 76 2.51 -10.73 -7.31
N LEU A 77 2.18 -9.47 -6.97
CA LEU A 77 2.66 -8.30 -7.69
C LEU A 77 4.18 -8.13 -7.61
N LEU A 78 4.77 -8.45 -6.45
CA LEU A 78 6.22 -8.39 -6.24
C LEU A 78 7.02 -9.32 -7.17
N LYS A 79 6.40 -10.37 -7.74
CA LYS A 79 7.03 -11.26 -8.72
C LYS A 79 7.48 -10.51 -9.98
N PHE A 80 6.71 -9.51 -10.41
CA PHE A 80 6.96 -8.73 -11.62
C PHE A 80 7.95 -7.57 -11.40
N VAL A 81 8.38 -7.35 -10.16
CA VAL A 81 9.31 -6.26 -9.84
C VAL A 81 10.75 -6.71 -10.14
N PRO A 82 11.54 -5.91 -10.89
CA PRO A 82 12.97 -6.18 -11.08
C PRO A 82 13.75 -6.17 -9.76
N ASP A 83 14.84 -6.93 -9.69
CA ASP A 83 15.61 -7.11 -8.45
C ASP A 83 16.04 -5.77 -7.83
N GLU A 84 16.58 -4.86 -8.65
CA GLU A 84 17.01 -3.52 -8.25
C GLU A 84 15.92 -2.72 -7.52
N LEU A 85 14.65 -2.97 -7.86
CA LEU A 85 13.49 -2.29 -7.29
C LEU A 85 12.76 -3.12 -6.22
N TYR A 86 13.12 -4.39 -6.04
CA TYR A 86 12.41 -5.31 -5.16
C TYR A 86 12.37 -4.83 -3.70
N ILE A 87 13.53 -4.38 -3.18
CA ILE A 87 13.64 -3.86 -1.80
C ILE A 87 12.73 -2.64 -1.62
N PHE A 88 12.73 -1.72 -2.58
CA PHE A 88 11.90 -0.53 -2.53
C PHE A 88 10.41 -0.89 -2.60
N ALA A 89 10.02 -1.78 -3.52
CA ALA A 89 8.63 -2.21 -3.67
C ALA A 89 8.11 -2.97 -2.44
N ARG A 90 8.95 -3.79 -1.80
CA ARG A 90 8.60 -4.55 -0.59
C ARG A 90 8.42 -3.66 0.64
N TYR A 91 9.16 -2.56 0.75
CA TYR A 91 9.05 -1.62 1.88
C TYR A 91 8.18 -0.40 1.60
N LEU A 92 7.79 -0.16 0.35
CA LEU A 92 6.93 0.95 -0.03
C LEU A 92 5.60 0.95 0.75
N PRO A 93 4.83 -0.14 0.87
CA PRO A 93 3.58 -0.14 1.61
C PRO A 93 3.75 0.27 3.08
N GLU A 94 4.87 -0.12 3.69
CA GLU A 94 5.21 0.22 5.06
C GLU A 94 5.52 1.72 5.18
N LEU A 95 6.33 2.27 4.26
CA LEU A 95 6.61 3.70 4.20
C LEU A 95 5.33 4.52 4.02
N LEU A 96 4.38 4.02 3.22
CA LEU A 96 3.08 4.67 3.01
C LEU A 96 2.21 4.63 4.27
N VAL A 97 2.25 3.55 5.05
CA VAL A 97 1.58 3.50 6.37
C VAL A 97 2.16 4.56 7.30
N TYR A 98 3.50 4.67 7.39
CA TYR A 98 4.14 5.70 8.21
C TYR A 98 3.78 7.11 7.74
N GLY A 99 3.73 7.32 6.42
CA GLY A 99 3.24 8.55 5.82
C GLY A 99 1.80 8.87 6.20
N LEU A 100 0.90 7.88 6.21
CA LEU A 100 -0.49 8.05 6.61
C LEU A 100 -0.62 8.42 8.08
N VAL A 101 0.17 7.79 8.96
CA VAL A 101 0.25 8.16 10.37
C VAL A 101 0.73 9.59 10.53
N ALA A 102 1.78 10.00 9.81
CA ALA A 102 2.27 11.36 9.86
C ALA A 102 1.19 12.37 9.43
N VAL A 103 0.45 12.09 8.36
CA VAL A 103 -0.69 12.92 7.91
C VAL A 103 -1.80 12.96 8.96
N ALA A 104 -2.13 11.83 9.57
CA ALA A 104 -3.14 11.75 10.63
C ALA A 104 -2.73 12.60 11.85
N VAL A 105 -1.48 12.48 12.31
CA VAL A 105 -0.92 13.28 13.41
C VAL A 105 -0.95 14.77 13.06
N LEU A 106 -0.49 15.16 11.86
CA LEU A 106 -0.52 16.56 11.41
C LEU A 106 -1.93 17.14 11.40
N ARG A 107 -2.95 16.36 11.01
CA ARG A 107 -4.35 16.79 11.04
C ARG A 107 -4.88 16.97 12.45
N VAL A 108 -4.55 16.07 13.38
CA VAL A 108 -4.94 16.18 14.79
C VAL A 108 -4.31 17.43 15.41
N LEU A 109 -3.01 17.63 15.20
CA LEU A 109 -2.28 18.81 15.68
C LEU A 109 -2.84 20.11 15.08
N SER A 110 -3.10 20.14 13.77
CA SER A 110 -3.64 21.34 13.09
C SER A 110 -5.06 21.70 13.53
N ARG A 111 -5.82 20.73 14.04
CA ARG A 111 -7.19 20.93 14.53
C ARG A 111 -7.27 21.11 16.05
N CYS A 112 -6.13 21.11 16.76
CA CYS A 112 -6.04 21.14 18.22
C CYS A 112 -7.04 20.17 18.90
N ARG A 113 -7.21 18.97 18.32
CA ARG A 113 -8.17 18.00 18.83
C ARG A 113 -7.57 17.16 19.95
N GLU A 114 -8.42 16.81 20.91
CA GLU A 114 -8.10 15.83 21.94
C GLU A 114 -7.95 14.44 21.30
N LEU A 115 -6.97 13.67 21.78
CA LEU A 115 -6.72 12.31 21.34
C LEU A 115 -7.90 11.42 21.77
N THR A 116 -8.57 10.80 20.81
CA THR A 116 -9.65 9.85 21.09
C THR A 116 -9.07 8.55 21.61
N SER A 117 -9.39 8.20 22.85
CA SER A 117 -9.01 6.89 23.39
C SER A 117 -9.75 5.79 22.65
N THR A 118 -9.00 4.83 22.10
CA THR A 118 -9.56 3.64 21.45
C THR A 118 -9.41 2.40 22.35
N PRO A 119 -10.32 1.41 22.23
CA PRO A 119 -10.19 0.15 22.97
C PRO A 119 -8.89 -0.62 22.67
N ILE A 120 -8.23 -0.33 21.55
CA ILE A 120 -6.97 -0.96 21.12
C ILE A 120 -5.74 -0.29 21.75
N ASP A 121 -5.86 0.95 22.26
CA ASP A 121 -4.74 1.70 22.83
C ASP A 121 -4.05 0.92 23.95
N LEU A 122 -4.84 0.39 24.90
CA LEU A 122 -4.31 -0.32 26.07
C LEU A 122 -3.70 -1.68 25.69
N PRO A 123 -4.38 -2.58 24.94
CA PRO A 123 -3.75 -3.81 24.43
C PRO A 123 -2.47 -3.55 23.65
N PHE A 124 -2.44 -2.50 22.81
CA PHE A 124 -1.27 -2.17 22.02
C PHE A 124 -0.11 -1.65 22.89
N ALA A 125 -0.38 -0.76 23.85
CA ALA A 125 0.63 -0.30 24.80
C ALA A 125 1.19 -1.45 25.63
N PHE A 126 0.33 -2.35 26.13
CA PHE A 126 0.76 -3.54 26.86
C PHE A 126 1.62 -4.46 25.99
N PHE A 127 1.19 -4.70 24.73
CA PHE A 127 1.98 -5.45 23.75
C PHE A 127 3.38 -4.84 23.56
N LEU A 128 3.50 -3.52 23.39
CA LEU A 128 4.78 -2.85 23.22
C LEU A 128 5.68 -3.01 24.46
N ILE A 129 5.13 -2.87 25.66
CA ILE A 129 5.88 -3.04 26.91
C ILE A 129 6.41 -4.47 27.01
N VAL A 130 5.57 -5.48 26.78
CA VAL A 130 5.96 -6.90 26.83
C VAL A 130 6.99 -7.21 25.75
N ALA A 131 6.80 -6.72 24.53
CA ALA A 131 7.71 -6.90 23.42
C ALA A 131 9.10 -6.32 23.70
N LEU A 132 9.16 -5.07 24.17
CA LEU A 132 10.43 -4.42 24.51
C LEU A 132 11.13 -5.10 25.68
N THR A 133 10.37 -5.47 26.71
CA THR A 133 10.90 -6.23 27.85
C THR A 133 11.47 -7.57 27.41
N SER A 134 10.76 -8.28 26.53
CA SER A 134 11.21 -9.55 25.98
C SER A 134 12.50 -9.40 25.15
N LEU A 135 12.60 -8.36 24.31
CA LEU A 135 13.82 -8.09 23.53
C LEU A 135 15.05 -7.87 24.43
N VAL A 136 14.87 -7.10 25.51
CA VAL A 136 15.94 -6.81 26.47
C VAL A 136 16.33 -8.06 27.27
N LEU A 137 15.36 -8.76 27.86
CA LEU A 137 15.62 -9.92 28.71
C LEU A 137 16.25 -11.10 27.95
N ASN A 138 15.87 -11.29 26.70
CA ASN A 138 16.42 -12.36 25.85
C ASN A 138 17.67 -11.95 25.07
N ALA A 139 18.19 -10.73 25.28
CA ALA A 139 19.34 -10.18 24.55
C ALA A 139 19.25 -10.37 23.03
N VAL A 140 18.03 -10.23 22.48
CA VAL A 140 17.80 -10.41 21.04
C VAL A 140 18.49 -9.26 20.30
N PRO A 141 19.24 -9.53 19.22
CA PRO A 141 19.82 -8.47 18.39
C PRO A 141 18.76 -7.45 17.97
N TRP A 142 19.00 -6.17 18.23
CA TRP A 142 18.04 -5.08 18.02
C TRP A 142 17.44 -5.07 16.61
N PHE A 143 18.26 -5.34 15.59
CA PHE A 143 17.82 -5.37 14.19
C PHE A 143 16.80 -6.50 13.94
N SER A 144 17.08 -7.72 14.40
CA SER A 144 16.18 -8.86 14.27
C SER A 144 14.88 -8.65 15.06
N GLY A 145 14.99 -8.10 16.26
CA GLY A 145 13.83 -7.76 17.09
C GLY A 145 12.91 -6.73 16.42
N LEU A 146 13.50 -5.66 15.89
CA LEU A 146 12.76 -4.60 15.20
C LEU A 146 12.09 -5.13 13.93
N LEU A 147 12.77 -5.97 13.15
CA LEU A 147 12.20 -6.60 11.95
C LEU A 147 10.96 -7.44 12.27
N GLY A 148 10.97 -8.17 13.40
CA GLY A 148 9.81 -8.94 13.86
C GLY A 148 8.65 -8.04 14.31
N LEU A 149 8.93 -7.02 15.13
CA LEU A 149 7.89 -6.10 15.63
C LEU A 149 7.26 -5.25 14.53
N ARG A 150 8.06 -4.88 13.53
CA ARG A 150 7.64 -4.07 12.38
C ARG A 150 6.35 -4.57 11.74
N GLN A 151 6.19 -5.89 11.57
CA GLN A 151 5.00 -6.44 10.93
C GLN A 151 3.74 -6.20 11.76
N ILE A 152 3.80 -6.41 13.08
CA ILE A 152 2.68 -6.17 13.99
C ILE A 152 2.40 -4.67 14.11
N VAL A 153 3.46 -3.88 14.33
CA VAL A 153 3.36 -2.42 14.49
C VAL A 153 2.79 -1.76 13.24
N ARG A 154 3.16 -2.20 12.02
CA ARG A 154 2.61 -1.69 10.76
C ARG A 154 1.07 -1.77 10.73
N PHE A 155 0.49 -2.92 11.08
CA PHE A 155 -0.97 -3.06 11.04
C PHE A 155 -1.67 -2.25 12.14
N MET A 156 -1.07 -2.16 13.32
CA MET A 156 -1.58 -1.31 14.41
C MET A 156 -1.54 0.17 14.03
N LEU A 157 -0.46 0.62 13.40
CA LEU A 157 -0.31 1.98 12.89
C LEU A 157 -1.32 2.29 11.79
N MET A 158 -1.61 1.34 10.89
CA MET A 158 -2.67 1.50 9.91
C MET A 158 -4.04 1.69 10.58
N PHE A 159 -4.35 0.90 11.61
CA PHE A 159 -5.59 1.08 12.39
C PHE A 159 -5.69 2.50 12.95
N PHE A 160 -4.65 2.98 13.66
CA PHE A 160 -4.65 4.33 14.21
C PHE A 160 -4.75 5.40 13.13
N ALA A 161 -4.04 5.24 12.01
CA ALA A 161 -4.14 6.16 10.88
C ALA A 161 -5.59 6.27 10.39
N VAL A 162 -6.29 5.15 10.20
CA VAL A 162 -7.70 5.16 9.75
C VAL A 162 -8.62 5.79 10.80
N VAL A 163 -8.43 5.50 12.09
CA VAL A 163 -9.25 6.10 13.17
C VAL A 163 -9.10 7.62 13.18
N TYR A 164 -7.87 8.13 13.19
CA TYR A 164 -7.61 9.57 13.26
C TYR A 164 -7.86 10.32 11.94
N LEU A 165 -7.92 9.61 10.81
CA LEU A 165 -8.38 10.18 9.54
C LEU A 165 -9.90 10.41 9.51
N GLU A 166 -10.66 9.70 10.36
CA GLU A 166 -12.13 9.77 10.47
C GLU A 166 -12.83 9.72 9.10
N PRO A 167 -12.62 8.67 8.29
CA PRO A 167 -13.19 8.61 6.95
C PRO A 167 -14.71 8.63 6.96
N GLU A 168 -15.31 9.21 5.92
CA GLU A 168 -16.76 9.25 5.79
C GLU A 168 -17.38 7.83 5.74
N ARG A 169 -18.60 7.66 6.28
CA ARG A 169 -19.33 6.38 6.19
C ARG A 169 -19.46 5.85 4.75
N LYS A 170 -19.58 6.75 3.77
CA LYS A 170 -19.61 6.40 2.34
C LYS A 170 -18.31 5.75 1.89
N PHE A 171 -17.16 6.27 2.34
CA PHE A 171 -15.86 5.69 2.07
C PHE A 171 -15.75 4.31 2.71
N VAL A 172 -16.11 4.16 3.99
CA VAL A 172 -16.06 2.86 4.69
C VAL A 172 -16.91 1.81 3.97
N ARG A 173 -18.15 2.16 3.56
CA ARG A 173 -19.00 1.26 2.78
C ARG A 173 -18.37 0.86 1.44
N ARG A 174 -17.74 1.82 0.74
CA ARG A 174 -17.03 1.55 -0.51
C ARG A 174 -15.83 0.64 -0.29
N LEU A 175 -15.05 0.88 0.77
CA LEU A 175 -13.90 0.06 1.13
C LEU A 175 -14.34 -1.38 1.40
N VAL A 176 -15.38 -1.58 2.22
CA VAL A 176 -15.93 -2.92 2.49
C VAL A 176 -16.38 -3.62 1.20
N LEU A 177 -17.10 -2.90 0.31
CA LEU A 177 -17.55 -3.48 -0.96
C LEU A 177 -16.39 -3.86 -1.88
N VAL A 178 -15.36 -3.02 -1.98
CA VAL A 178 -14.14 -3.31 -2.75
C VAL A 178 -13.41 -4.52 -2.16
N MET A 179 -13.23 -4.56 -0.84
CA MET A 179 -12.57 -5.69 -0.16
C MET A 179 -13.37 -6.98 -0.31
N PHE A 180 -14.70 -6.93 -0.29
CA PHE A 180 -15.54 -8.08 -0.61
C PHE A 180 -15.32 -8.55 -2.06
N GLY A 181 -15.18 -7.62 -3.01
CA GLY A 181 -14.78 -7.96 -4.38
C GLY A 181 -13.44 -8.67 -4.46
N VAL A 182 -12.44 -8.23 -3.66
CA VAL A 182 -11.14 -8.92 -3.53
C VAL A 182 -11.31 -10.31 -2.94
N VAL A 183 -12.12 -10.48 -1.89
CA VAL A 183 -12.42 -11.79 -1.30
C VAL A 183 -13.03 -12.75 -2.30
N VAL A 184 -14.00 -12.29 -3.08
CA VAL A 184 -14.62 -13.10 -4.14
C VAL A 184 -13.58 -13.48 -5.18
N PHE A 185 -12.73 -12.53 -5.60
CA PHE A 185 -11.64 -12.79 -6.53
C PHE A 185 -10.65 -13.84 -5.99
N GLU A 186 -10.13 -13.68 -4.77
CA GLU A 186 -9.23 -14.65 -4.12
C GLU A 186 -9.87 -16.02 -3.95
N SER A 187 -11.17 -16.06 -3.62
CA SER A 187 -11.91 -17.32 -3.45
C SER A 187 -12.06 -18.06 -4.79
N VAL A 188 -12.44 -17.35 -5.84
CA VAL A 188 -12.54 -17.92 -7.20
C VAL A 188 -11.18 -18.40 -7.67
N LEU A 189 -10.14 -17.59 -7.47
CA LEU A 189 -8.77 -17.97 -7.84
C LEU A 189 -8.31 -19.21 -7.07
N GLY A 190 -8.58 -19.30 -5.77
CA GLY A 190 -8.27 -20.46 -4.95
C GLY A 190 -9.05 -21.72 -5.36
N ILE A 191 -10.31 -21.58 -5.77
CA ILE A 191 -11.09 -22.69 -6.34
C ILE A 191 -10.50 -23.15 -7.67
N VAL A 192 -10.16 -22.22 -8.58
CA VAL A 192 -9.51 -22.58 -9.85
C VAL A 192 -8.17 -23.26 -9.60
N GLN A 193 -7.41 -22.80 -8.60
CA GLN A 193 -6.16 -23.42 -8.18
C GLN A 193 -6.34 -24.87 -7.72
N SER A 194 -7.43 -25.19 -7.01
CA SER A 194 -7.69 -26.56 -6.57
C SER A 194 -7.99 -27.52 -7.73
N PHE A 195 -8.55 -27.02 -8.83
CA PHE A 195 -8.83 -27.83 -10.03
C PHE A 195 -7.63 -27.93 -10.98
N VAL A 196 -6.86 -26.85 -11.16
CA VAL A 196 -5.73 -26.81 -12.11
C VAL A 196 -4.47 -27.43 -11.52
N GLY A 197 -4.22 -27.24 -10.23
CA GLY A 197 -3.04 -27.78 -9.53
C GLY A 197 -1.72 -27.11 -9.96
N ALA A 198 -0.67 -27.92 -10.10
CA ALA A 198 0.73 -27.48 -10.22
C ALA A 198 1.02 -26.36 -11.25
N PRO A 199 0.43 -26.34 -12.46
CA PRO A 199 0.70 -25.27 -13.43
C PRO A 199 0.28 -23.88 -12.94
N LEU A 200 -0.84 -23.80 -12.19
CA LEU A 200 -1.29 -22.53 -11.63
C LEU A 200 -0.48 -22.16 -10.39
N ASP A 201 -0.02 -23.15 -9.62
CA ASP A 201 0.90 -22.93 -8.51
C ASP A 201 2.18 -22.25 -9.00
N GLU A 202 2.84 -22.76 -10.04
CA GLU A 202 4.07 -22.14 -10.58
C GLU A 202 3.87 -20.67 -11.02
N LEU A 203 2.68 -20.35 -11.53
CA LEU A 203 2.32 -18.98 -11.90
C LEU A 203 2.11 -18.09 -10.67
N LEU A 204 1.43 -18.58 -9.65
CA LEU A 204 1.04 -17.81 -8.46
C LEU A 204 2.12 -17.76 -7.38
N ILE A 205 3.03 -18.72 -7.36
CA ILE A 205 4.15 -18.77 -6.42
C ILE A 205 5.00 -17.50 -6.61
N PRO A 206 5.25 -16.75 -5.51
CA PRO A 206 6.24 -15.68 -5.51
C PRO A 206 7.59 -16.30 -5.90
N SER A 207 8.24 -15.77 -6.95
CA SER A 207 9.51 -16.33 -7.46
C SER A 207 10.51 -16.54 -6.32
N GLU A 208 11.12 -17.73 -6.29
CA GLU A 208 11.99 -18.24 -5.23
C GLU A 208 13.02 -17.21 -4.72
N GLN A 209 13.24 -17.28 -3.40
CA GLN A 209 14.34 -16.70 -2.61
C GLN A 209 15.35 -15.86 -3.41
N ARG A 210 15.07 -14.56 -3.55
CA ARG A 210 16.04 -13.62 -4.12
C ARG A 210 17.11 -13.29 -3.07
N PHE A 211 18.33 -13.75 -3.32
CA PHE A 211 19.50 -13.51 -2.48
C PHE A 211 20.08 -12.12 -2.75
N TYR A 212 20.26 -11.31 -1.69
CA TYR A 212 21.02 -10.06 -1.76
C TYR A 212 22.29 -10.20 -0.93
N GLU A 213 23.41 -10.47 -1.63
CA GLU A 213 24.84 -10.45 -1.21
C GLU A 213 25.27 -11.27 0.04
N SER A 214 24.38 -11.62 0.97
CA SER A 214 24.56 -12.50 2.14
C SER A 214 23.32 -12.49 3.06
N ILE A 215 22.36 -11.57 2.85
CA ILE A 215 21.13 -11.47 3.62
C ILE A 215 20.03 -12.22 2.86
N GLN A 216 19.65 -13.39 3.38
CA GLN A 216 18.37 -13.99 3.03
C GLN A 216 17.26 -13.08 3.57
N LEU A 217 16.70 -12.21 2.73
CA LEU A 217 15.48 -11.43 3.04
C LEU A 217 14.23 -12.31 3.24
N THR A 218 14.41 -13.62 3.10
CA THR A 218 13.45 -14.69 3.35
C THR A 218 14.06 -15.76 4.28
N SER A 219 14.90 -15.37 5.25
CA SER A 219 15.38 -16.33 6.26
C SER A 219 14.21 -16.71 7.18
N GLY A 220 13.80 -17.97 7.12
CA GLY A 220 12.85 -18.53 8.09
C GLY A 220 11.78 -19.45 7.54
N THR A 221 11.64 -19.61 6.23
CA THR A 221 10.73 -20.62 5.67
C THR A 221 11.38 -21.33 4.49
N GLU A 222 12.11 -22.41 4.75
CA GLU A 222 12.20 -23.51 3.78
C GLU A 222 10.78 -24.07 3.65
N GLN A 223 10.04 -23.50 2.72
CA GLN A 223 8.75 -24.01 2.35
C GLN A 223 8.99 -25.17 1.39
N THR A 224 9.19 -26.37 1.96
CA THR A 224 9.12 -27.63 1.22
C THR A 224 7.70 -27.78 0.68
N TRP A 225 7.48 -27.24 -0.51
CA TRP A 225 6.20 -27.27 -1.21
C TRP A 225 6.20 -28.44 -2.17
N SER A 226 5.29 -29.40 -1.93
CA SER A 226 4.91 -30.35 -2.98
C SER A 226 3.84 -29.67 -3.84
N PRO A 227 4.07 -29.47 -5.15
CA PRO A 227 3.10 -28.84 -6.05
C PRO A 227 1.71 -29.52 -5.96
N GLY A 228 0.64 -28.73 -5.99
CA GLY A 228 -0.75 -29.22 -5.94
C GLY A 228 -1.30 -29.60 -4.56
N THR A 229 -0.53 -29.41 -3.48
CA THR A 229 -0.98 -29.79 -2.12
C THR A 229 -1.63 -28.67 -1.31
N ARG A 230 -1.53 -27.41 -1.74
CA ARG A 230 -1.98 -26.24 -0.95
C ARG A 230 -2.57 -25.15 -1.84
N ILE A 231 -3.66 -24.54 -1.37
CA ILE A 231 -4.35 -23.42 -2.03
C ILE A 231 -3.95 -22.12 -1.33
N PHE A 232 -3.48 -21.12 -2.07
CA PHE A 232 -2.98 -19.86 -1.52
C PHE A 232 -3.30 -18.62 -2.37
N ALA A 233 -3.87 -18.79 -3.56
CA ALA A 233 -4.26 -17.72 -4.47
C ALA A 233 -3.11 -16.70 -4.67
N THR A 234 -3.34 -15.38 -4.60
CA THR A 234 -2.24 -14.40 -4.76
C THR A 234 -1.44 -14.15 -3.48
N MET A 235 -1.88 -14.68 -2.34
CA MET A 235 -1.27 -14.39 -1.04
C MET A 235 0.04 -15.15 -0.80
N GLY A 236 0.40 -16.09 -1.68
CA GLY A 236 1.64 -16.86 -1.60
C GLY A 236 1.72 -17.82 -0.40
N ARG A 237 0.81 -17.73 0.58
CA ARG A 237 0.70 -18.67 1.69
C ARG A 237 -0.74 -19.02 2.03
N TYR A 238 -1.00 -20.30 2.28
CA TYR A 238 -2.33 -20.85 2.55
C TYR A 238 -2.93 -20.37 3.88
N ASP A 239 -2.09 -20.11 4.89
CA ASP A 239 -2.52 -19.61 6.20
C ASP A 239 -3.03 -18.16 6.11
N GLN A 240 -2.41 -17.35 5.26
CA GLN A 240 -2.84 -15.98 4.99
C GLN A 240 -4.17 -15.95 4.25
N LEU A 241 -4.32 -16.76 3.18
CA LEU A 241 -5.58 -16.89 2.47
C LEU A 241 -6.70 -17.37 3.40
N GLY A 242 -6.47 -18.45 4.16
CA GLY A 242 -7.45 -19.00 5.08
C GLY A 242 -7.90 -18.00 6.15
N THR A 243 -6.96 -17.26 6.74
CA THR A 243 -7.26 -16.22 7.74
C THR A 243 -8.06 -15.07 7.13
N PHE A 244 -7.67 -14.63 5.93
CA PHE A 244 -8.35 -13.56 5.21
C PHE A 244 -9.80 -13.93 4.88
N LEU A 245 -10.02 -15.10 4.28
CA LEU A 245 -11.37 -15.58 3.96
C LEU A 245 -12.22 -15.77 5.22
N SER A 246 -11.64 -16.29 6.31
CA SER A 246 -12.34 -16.48 7.58
C SER A 246 -12.78 -15.15 8.19
N PHE A 247 -11.91 -14.13 8.17
CA PHE A 247 -12.23 -12.80 8.68
C PHE A 247 -13.41 -12.17 7.93
N PHE A 248 -13.41 -12.22 6.60
CA PHE A 248 -14.52 -11.70 5.80
C PHE A 248 -15.78 -12.56 5.87
N GLY A 249 -15.64 -13.88 6.04
CA GLY A 249 -16.75 -14.78 6.30
C GLY A 249 -17.46 -14.45 7.62
N LEU A 250 -16.69 -14.19 8.68
CA LEU A 250 -17.24 -13.76 9.97
C LEU A 250 -17.99 -12.43 9.85
N MET A 251 -17.45 -11.46 9.10
CA MET A 251 -18.13 -10.17 8.86
C MET A 251 -19.37 -10.29 7.97
N ALA A 252 -19.49 -11.32 7.14
CA ALA A 252 -20.65 -11.54 6.29
C ALA A 252 -21.81 -12.23 7.03
N VAL A 253 -21.48 -13.03 8.06
CA VAL A 253 -22.45 -13.81 8.85
C VAL A 253 -22.87 -13.07 10.12
N GLY A 254 -21.98 -12.28 10.73
CA GLY A 254 -22.25 -11.48 11.94
C GLY A 254 -22.84 -10.11 11.64
#